data_AF-A0A2B7YSP5-F1
#
_entry.id   AF-A0A2B7YSP5-F1
#
_cell.length_a   1.000
_cell.length_b   1.000
_cell.length_c   1.000
_cell.angle_alpha   90.00
_cell.angle_beta   90.00
_cell.angle_gamma   90.00
#
_symmetry.space_group_name_H-M   'P 1'
#
loop_
_entity.id
_entity.type
_entity.pdbx_description
1 polymer ?
#
loop_
_entity_poly.entity_id
_entity_poly.type
_entity_poly.pdbx_seq_one_letter_code
_entity_poly.pdbx_strand_id
1 'polypeptide(L)' 'MREDLYFKNEEVKYIFYLVALEEKIQMDFLDIDREHYENKERARNWYKQIKNKIKNSKHPKLEEAITNLNKLYRGMGGKI' A
#
# COMPACT_ATOMS: atom_id res chain seq x y z
N MET A 1 -0.67 -20.56 -7.96
CA MET A 1 -0.23 -19.47 -7.07
C MET A 1 0.57 -20.11 -5.94
N ARG A 2 1.73 -19.56 -5.59
CA ARG A 2 2.57 -20.09 -4.51
C ARG A 2 1.92 -19.72 -3.17
N GLU A 3 1.84 -20.67 -2.25
CA GLU A 3 1.24 -20.45 -0.93
C GLU A 3 2.09 -19.48 -0.12
N ASP A 4 1.45 -18.50 0.52
CA ASP A 4 2.12 -17.52 1.37
C ASP A 4 2.29 -18.14 2.76
N LEU A 5 3.51 -18.54 3.10
CA LEU A 5 3.85 -19.20 4.36
C LEU A 5 4.02 -18.22 5.53
N TYR A 6 4.03 -16.92 5.27
CA TYR A 6 4.37 -15.90 6.27
C TYR A 6 3.15 -15.07 6.69
N PHE A 7 2.22 -14.80 5.77
CA PHE A 7 1.03 -14.00 6.05
C PHE A 7 -0.25 -14.81 5.98
N LYS A 8 -1.15 -14.55 6.95
CA LYS A 8 -2.45 -15.23 7.04
C LYS A 8 -3.35 -14.98 5.83
N ASN A 9 -3.24 -13.79 5.23
CA ASN A 9 -3.99 -13.39 4.04
C ASN A 9 -3.36 -12.13 3.41
N GLU A 10 -3.91 -11.73 2.27
CA GLU A 10 -3.42 -10.57 1.51
C GLU A 10 -3.61 -9.23 2.23
N GLU A 11 -4.74 -9.03 2.91
CA GLU A 11 -5.00 -7.75 3.62
C GLU A 11 -3.98 -7.49 4.74
N VAL A 12 -3.65 -8.51 5.55
CA VAL A 12 -2.67 -8.40 6.64
C VAL A 12 -1.28 -8.12 6.08
N LYS A 13 -0.94 -8.73 4.93
CA LYS A 13 0.33 -8.50 4.24
C LYS A 13 0.50 -7.04 3.80
N TYR A 14 -0.50 -6.46 3.15
CA TYR A 14 -0.42 -5.05 2.74
C TYR A 14 -0.45 -4.09 3.92
N ILE A 15 -1.18 -4.42 5.00
CA ILE A 15 -1.11 -3.64 6.24
C ILE A 15 0.29 -3.67 6.83
N PHE A 16 0.96 -4.84 6.84
CA PHE A 16 2.33 -4.95 7.27
C PHE A 16 3.27 -4.08 6.42
N TYR A 17 3.16 -4.12 5.08
CA TYR A 17 3.97 -3.27 4.20
C TYR A 17 3.79 -1.76 4.47
N LEU A 18 2.55 -1.33 4.76
CA LEU A 18 2.23 0.07 4.98
C LEU A 18 2.61 0.59 6.38
N VAL A 19 2.75 -0.29 7.37
CA VAL A 19 2.93 0.10 8.78
C VAL A 19 4.31 -0.26 9.33
N ALA A 20 4.84 -1.42 8.98
CA ALA A 20 6.06 -1.96 9.59
C ALA A 20 7.32 -1.77 8.72
N LEU A 21 7.15 -1.59 7.41
CA LEU A 21 8.26 -1.32 6.51
C LEU A 21 8.44 0.19 6.32
N GLU A 22 9.69 0.61 6.12
CA GLU A 22 10.06 2.00 5.89
C GLU A 22 10.95 2.14 4.65
N GLU A 23 11.11 3.36 4.16
CA GLU A 23 12.07 3.72 3.09
C GLU A 23 11.98 2.81 1.84
N LYS A 24 13.14 2.44 1.27
CA LYS A 24 13.25 1.68 0.03
C LYS A 24 12.58 0.31 0.14
N ILE A 25 12.70 -0.36 1.28
CA ILE A 25 12.09 -1.69 1.45
C ILE A 25 10.57 -1.59 1.37
N GLN A 26 9.97 -0.56 1.97
CA GLN A 26 8.53 -0.34 1.80
C GLN A 26 8.14 -0.13 0.33
N MET A 27 8.91 0.67 -0.40
CA MET A 27 8.64 0.95 -1.82
C MET A 27 8.73 -0.31 -2.68
N ASP A 28 9.78 -1.12 -2.48
CA ASP A 28 10.00 -2.36 -3.21
C ASP A 28 8.83 -3.35 -2.99
N PHE A 29 8.35 -3.50 -1.75
CA PHE A 29 7.24 -4.41 -1.43
C PHE A 29 5.86 -3.90 -1.87
N LEU A 30 5.71 -2.58 -2.03
CA LEU A 30 4.49 -1.94 -2.54
C LEU A 30 4.48 -1.77 -4.07
N ASP A 31 5.55 -2.23 -4.74
CA ASP A 31 5.77 -2.08 -6.19
C ASP A 31 5.69 -0.62 -6.64
N ILE A 32 6.27 0.28 -5.83
CA ILE A 32 6.35 1.70 -6.13
C ILE A 32 7.68 1.98 -6.83
N ASP A 33 7.57 2.49 -8.05
CA ASP A 33 8.70 2.93 -8.86
C ASP A 33 8.54 4.40 -9.29
N ARG A 34 9.53 4.89 -10.05
CA ARG A 34 9.55 6.26 -10.56
C ARG A 34 8.33 6.62 -11.40
N GLU A 35 7.75 5.67 -12.13
CA GLU A 35 6.60 5.94 -13.00
C GLU A 35 5.35 6.34 -12.21
N HIS A 36 5.23 5.90 -10.95
CA HIS A 36 4.15 6.34 -10.07
C HIS A 36 4.23 7.84 -9.75
N TYR A 37 5.41 8.45 -9.80
CA TYR A 37 5.60 9.89 -9.58
C TYR A 37 5.42 10.71 -10.86
N GLU A 38 5.58 10.08 -12.03
CA GLU A 38 5.48 10.76 -13.33
C GLU A 38 4.08 10.64 -13.94
N ASN A 39 3.33 9.58 -13.60
CA ASN A 39 2.00 9.31 -14.14
C ASN A 39 0.92 9.27 -13.04
N LYS A 40 0.09 10.33 -13.02
CA LYS A 40 -1.01 10.48 -12.05
C LYS A 40 -2.06 9.37 -12.14
N GLU A 41 -2.31 8.83 -13.33
CA GLU A 41 -3.27 7.74 -13.50
C GLU A 41 -2.71 6.45 -12.89
N ARG A 42 -1.43 6.14 -13.14
CA ARG A 42 -0.73 5.01 -12.52
C ARG A 42 -0.76 5.10 -11.00
N ALA A 43 -0.40 6.26 -10.44
CA ALA A 43 -0.48 6.52 -8.99
C ALA A 43 -1.90 6.29 -8.43
N ARG A 44 -2.92 6.82 -9.11
CA ARG A 44 -4.32 6.69 -8.67
C ARG A 44 -4.81 5.26 -8.72
N ASN A 45 -4.44 4.51 -9.76
CA ASN A 45 -4.80 3.11 -9.93
C ASN A 45 -4.13 2.26 -8.84
N TRP A 46 -2.83 2.45 -8.60
CA TRP A 46 -2.11 1.83 -7.49
C TRP A 46 -2.80 2.11 -6.15
N TYR A 47 -3.06 3.38 -5.83
CA TYR A 47 -3.71 3.77 -4.57
C TYR A 47 -5.07 3.08 -4.38
N LYS A 48 -5.91 3.07 -5.42
CA LYS A 48 -7.22 2.41 -5.36
C LYS A 48 -7.11 0.90 -5.19
N GLN A 49 -6.15 0.26 -5.86
CA GLN A 49 -5.91 -1.18 -5.74
C GLN A 49 -5.52 -1.53 -4.30
N ILE A 50 -4.51 -0.87 -3.74
CA ILE A 50 -4.06 -1.12 -2.35
C ILE A 50 -5.19 -0.83 -1.35
N LYS A 51 -5.88 0.30 -1.50
CA LYS A 51 -7.01 0.65 -0.62
C LYS A 51 -8.12 -0.39 -0.66
N ASN A 52 -8.47 -0.90 -1.84
CA ASN A 52 -9.50 -1.94 -1.98
C ASN A 52 -9.10 -3.26 -1.32
N LYS A 53 -7.81 -3.60 -1.27
CA LYS A 53 -7.31 -4.80 -0.59
C LYS A 53 -7.45 -4.73 0.93
N ILE A 54 -7.36 -3.53 1.52
CA ILE A 54 -7.32 -3.38 2.99
C ILE A 54 -8.60 -2.78 3.60
N LYS A 55 -9.43 -2.05 2.84
CA LYS A 55 -10.52 -1.19 3.38
C LYS A 55 -11.54 -1.88 4.28
N ASN A 56 -11.70 -3.20 4.16
CA ASN A 56 -12.67 -3.99 4.93
C ASN A 56 -12.00 -4.88 5.98
N SER A 57 -10.69 -4.76 6.16
CA SER A 57 -9.95 -5.58 7.12
C SER A 57 -10.38 -5.27 8.54
N LYS A 58 -10.40 -6.31 9.39
CA LYS A 58 -10.63 -6.15 10.84
C LYS A 58 -9.33 -5.94 11.62
N HIS A 59 -8.20 -5.79 10.92
CA HIS A 59 -6.90 -5.66 11.56
C HIS A 59 -6.81 -4.36 12.37
N PRO A 60 -6.30 -4.39 13.62
CA PRO A 60 -6.26 -3.22 14.51
C PRO A 60 -5.43 -2.05 13.97
N LYS A 61 -4.54 -2.31 13.01
CA LYS A 61 -3.70 -1.30 12.34
C LYS A 61 -4.28 -0.74 11.03
N LEU A 62 -5.55 -1.02 10.71
CA LEU A 62 -6.16 -0.57 9.46
C LEU A 62 -6.07 0.96 9.27
N GLU A 63 -6.47 1.73 10.28
CA GLU A 63 -6.48 3.19 10.19
C GLU A 63 -5.08 3.79 9.99
N GLU A 64 -4.08 3.21 10.66
CA GLU A 64 -2.68 3.58 10.47
C GLU A 64 -2.19 3.24 9.06
N ALA A 65 -2.54 2.06 8.55
CA ALA A 65 -2.21 1.65 7.18
C ALA A 65 -2.86 2.56 6.13
N ILE A 66 -4.14 2.93 6.31
CA ILE A 66 -4.83 3.88 5.42
C ILE A 66 -4.16 5.25 5.49
N THR A 67 -3.75 5.70 6.68
CA THR A 67 -3.05 6.96 6.86
C THR A 67 -1.70 6.97 6.13
N ASN A 68 -0.92 5.90 6.23
CA ASN A 68 0.37 5.78 5.54
C ASN A 68 0.19 5.63 4.02
N LEU A 69 -0.81 4.87 3.55
CA LEU A 69 -1.18 4.80 2.14
C LEU A 69 -1.54 6.18 1.58
N ASN A 70 -2.30 6.97 2.33
CA ASN A 70 -2.67 8.34 1.97
C ASN A 70 -1.44 9.26 1.88
N LYS A 71 -0.46 9.11 2.78
CA LYS A 71 0.80 9.86 2.74
C LYS A 71 1.61 9.53 1.49
N LEU A 72 1.79 8.24 1.17
CA LEU A 72 2.50 7.79 -0.04
C LEU A 72 1.85 8.34 -1.31
N TYR A 73 0.53 8.22 -1.42
CA TYR A 73 -0.20 8.73 -2.59
C TYR A 73 -0.12 10.26 -2.74
N ARG A 74 -0.17 11.01 -1.63
CA ARG A 74 0.07 12.46 -1.65
C ARG A 74 1.50 12.78 -2.09
N GLY A 75 2.49 12.00 -1.68
CA GLY A 75 3.87 12.10 -2.14
C GLY A 75 4.03 11.92 -3.66
N MET A 76 3.13 11.15 -4.29
CA MET A 76 3.04 10.98 -5.75
C MET A 76 2.25 12.11 -6.44
N GLY A 77 1.84 13.16 -5.72
CA GLY A 77 1.01 14.25 -6.25
C GLY A 77 -0.50 13.94 -6.29
N GLY A 78 -0.92 12.86 -5.64
CA GLY A 78 -2.32 12.47 -5.50
C GLY A 78 -3.12 13.40 -4.58
N LYS A 79 -4.38 13.64 -4.94
CA LYS A 79 -5.38 14.34 -4.11
C LYS A 79 -6.42 13.34 -3.60
N ILE A 80 -6.79 13.45 -2.33
CA ILE A 80 -7.68 12.54 -1.59
C ILE A 80 -8.99 13.25 -1.30
#